data_AF-A0A7M4ASC2-F1
#
_entry.id   AF-A0A7M4ASC2-F1
#
_cell.length_a   1.000
_cell.length_b   1.000
_cell.length_c   1.000
_cell.angle_alpha   90.00
_cell.angle_beta   90.00
_cell.angle_gamma   90.00
#
_symmetry.space_group_name_H-M   'P 1'
#
loop_
_entity.id
_entity.type
_entity.pdbx_description
1 polymer ?
#
loop_
_entity_poly.entity_id
_entity_poly.type
_entity_poly.pdbx_seq_one_letter_code
_entity_poly.pdbx_strand_id
1 'polypeptide(L)'
;AESAAAKPLLRTVNGGVPVSSFGDQTGYGGKHDHLEFVFTDGSRAVYTDPRRFGIIDLFPSEAEASHKLLASLGPEPFDPWDAEALAIRLQGRKTSIKLALLDQKIVVGVGNIYVCESLHRAGISPRTEAGRLVRKNGRPTKRL
;
A
#
# COMPACT_ATOMS: atom_id res chain seq x y z
N ALA A 1 33.89 15.19 -24.28
CA ALA A 1 33.27 14.02 -24.90
C ALA A 1 34.01 12.80 -24.39
N GLU A 2 33.49 12.19 -23.32
CA GLU A 2 33.88 10.85 -22.89
C GLU A 2 32.58 10.16 -22.56
N SER A 3 32.12 9.35 -23.53
CA SER A 3 31.03 8.41 -23.31
C SER A 3 31.56 7.40 -22.32
N ALA A 4 31.28 7.62 -21.03
CA ALA A 4 31.44 6.60 -20.01
C ALA A 4 30.51 5.46 -20.43
N ALA A 5 31.08 4.47 -21.11
CA ALA A 5 30.37 3.30 -21.59
C ALA A 5 29.51 2.77 -20.45
N ALA A 6 28.19 2.83 -20.63
CA ALA A 6 27.22 2.42 -19.64
C ALA A 6 27.58 1.00 -19.18
N LYS A 7 28.00 0.86 -17.92
CA LYS A 7 28.28 -0.46 -17.33
C LYS A 7 27.07 -1.36 -17.61
N PRO A 8 27.28 -2.60 -18.06
CA PRO A 8 26.18 -3.49 -18.41
C PRO A 8 25.17 -3.60 -17.26
N LEU A 9 23.89 -3.53 -17.62
CA LEU A 9 22.71 -3.47 -16.74
C LEU A 9 22.64 -4.64 -15.73
N LEU A 10 23.23 -5.77 -16.11
CA LEU A 10 23.21 -6.99 -15.32
C LEU A 10 24.64 -7.54 -15.29
N ARG A 11 25.18 -7.76 -14.08
CA ARG A 11 26.40 -8.55 -13.90
C ARG A 11 26.00 -10.01 -13.75
N THR A 12 26.69 -10.90 -14.45
CA THR A 12 26.53 -12.35 -14.21
C THR A 12 27.27 -12.71 -12.94
N VAL A 13 26.58 -13.27 -11.95
CA VAL A 13 27.22 -13.89 -10.78
C VAL A 13 27.04 -15.40 -10.84
N ASN A 14 28.06 -16.12 -10.36
CA ASN A 14 28.21 -17.58 -10.30
C ASN A 14 26.92 -18.37 -10.59
N GLY A 15 26.82 -18.91 -11.82
CA GLY A 15 25.67 -19.71 -12.27
C GLY A 15 24.86 -19.11 -13.44
N GLY A 16 25.26 -17.98 -14.01
CA GLY A 16 24.63 -17.42 -15.21
C GLY A 16 23.43 -16.51 -14.95
N VAL A 17 23.06 -16.27 -13.69
CA VAL A 17 21.92 -15.41 -13.36
C VAL A 17 22.34 -13.95 -13.45
N PRO A 18 21.70 -13.14 -14.30
CA PRO A 18 21.93 -11.70 -14.33
C PRO A 18 21.42 -11.07 -13.03
N VAL A 19 22.27 -10.32 -12.32
CA VAL A 19 21.88 -9.49 -11.16
C VAL A 19 22.17 -8.03 -11.43
N SER A 20 21.39 -7.15 -10.81
CA SER A 20 21.63 -5.71 -10.82
C SER A 20 23.07 -5.36 -10.45
N SER A 21 23.70 -4.53 -11.27
CA SER A 21 25.05 -4.00 -11.03
C SER A 21 25.13 -3.09 -9.79
N PHE A 22 23.99 -2.76 -9.18
CA PHE A 22 23.84 -1.93 -7.97
C PHE A 22 23.44 -2.75 -6.75
N GLY A 23 23.39 -4.07 -6.87
CA GLY A 23 22.93 -4.96 -5.81
C GLY A 23 23.66 -4.81 -4.47
N ASP A 24 24.91 -4.35 -4.48
CA ASP A 24 25.69 -4.10 -3.26
C ASP A 24 25.17 -2.85 -2.50
N GLN A 25 24.50 -1.92 -3.20
CA GLN A 25 23.87 -0.72 -2.63
C GLN A 25 22.45 -0.98 -2.13
N THR A 26 21.73 -1.97 -2.69
CA THR A 26 20.37 -2.33 -2.26
C THR A 26 20.34 -3.21 -1.01
N GLY A 27 21.50 -3.64 -0.51
CA GLY A 27 21.63 -4.47 0.69
C GLY A 27 21.33 -5.96 0.48
N TYR A 28 20.96 -6.38 -0.72
CA TYR A 28 20.59 -7.77 -1.05
C TYR A 28 21.46 -8.41 -2.14
N GLY A 29 22.59 -7.78 -2.49
CA GLY A 29 23.50 -8.27 -3.52
C GLY A 29 22.86 -8.35 -4.92
N GLY A 30 21.73 -7.66 -5.13
CA GLY A 30 21.00 -7.60 -6.40
C GLY A 30 20.10 -8.79 -6.67
N LYS A 31 19.99 -9.75 -5.75
CA LYS A 31 19.17 -10.97 -5.89
C LYS A 31 17.66 -10.70 -5.86
N HIS A 32 17.28 -9.54 -5.36
CA HIS A 32 15.89 -9.13 -5.14
C HIS A 32 15.53 -7.85 -5.87
N ASP A 33 16.41 -7.36 -6.74
CA ASP A 33 16.20 -6.21 -7.59
C ASP A 33 15.41 -6.71 -8.81
N HIS A 34 14.12 -6.35 -8.92
CA HIS A 34 13.24 -6.88 -9.97
C HIS A 34 12.97 -5.88 -11.10
N LEU A 35 13.12 -4.58 -10.84
CA LEU A 35 12.97 -3.53 -11.84
C LEU A 35 13.94 -2.38 -11.58
N GLU A 36 14.45 -1.79 -12.65
CA GLU A 36 15.31 -0.61 -12.62
C GLU A 36 14.79 0.44 -13.61
N PHE A 37 14.57 1.65 -13.14
CA PHE A 37 14.32 2.83 -13.97
C PHE A 37 15.63 3.60 -14.13
N VAL A 38 16.05 3.85 -15.37
CA VAL A 38 17.24 4.63 -15.70
C VAL A 38 16.81 5.97 -16.25
N PHE A 39 17.22 7.06 -15.60
CA PHE A 39 16.89 8.43 -15.99
C PHE A 39 17.95 9.01 -16.93
N THR A 40 17.60 10.10 -17.63
CA THR A 40 18.46 10.74 -18.63
C THR A 40 19.70 11.40 -18.04
N ASP A 41 19.67 11.74 -16.75
CA ASP A 41 20.81 12.27 -15.99
C ASP A 41 21.75 11.16 -15.47
N GLY A 42 21.45 9.90 -15.78
CA GLY A 42 22.21 8.73 -15.35
C GLY A 42 21.84 8.23 -13.94
N SER A 43 20.95 8.93 -13.22
CA SER A 43 20.40 8.44 -11.97
C SER A 43 19.50 7.22 -12.20
N ARG A 44 19.25 6.44 -11.14
CA ARG A 44 18.50 5.19 -11.22
C ARG A 44 17.59 5.01 -10.01
N ALA A 45 16.41 4.41 -10.23
CA ALA A 45 15.52 3.94 -9.18
C ALA A 45 15.33 2.42 -9.30
N VAL A 46 15.64 1.68 -8.22
CA VAL A 46 15.62 0.22 -8.21
C VAL A 46 14.50 -0.28 -7.29
N TYR A 47 13.60 -1.08 -7.83
CA TYR A 47 12.56 -1.77 -7.06
C TYR A 47 13.09 -3.10 -6.52
N THR A 48 13.30 -3.14 -5.20
CA THR A 48 13.80 -4.31 -4.49
C THR A 48 12.70 -4.95 -3.65
N ASP A 49 12.36 -6.21 -3.90
CA ASP A 49 11.31 -6.92 -3.16
C ASP A 49 11.72 -8.37 -2.84
N PRO A 50 12.37 -8.62 -1.68
CA PRO A 50 12.79 -9.96 -1.28
C PRO A 50 11.62 -10.95 -1.13
N ARG A 51 10.41 -10.47 -0.79
CA ARG A 51 9.25 -11.32 -0.54
C ARG A 51 8.35 -11.51 -1.76
N ARG A 52 8.55 -10.69 -2.81
CA ARG A 52 7.81 -10.74 -4.08
C ARG A 52 6.30 -10.60 -3.88
N PHE A 53 5.90 -9.69 -3.00
CA PHE A 53 4.49 -9.40 -2.73
C PHE A 53 4.01 -8.11 -3.39
N GLY A 54 4.90 -7.19 -3.74
CA GLY A 54 4.51 -5.97 -4.41
C GLY A 54 4.31 -6.19 -5.92
N ILE A 55 3.63 -5.22 -6.53
CA ILE A 55 3.17 -5.26 -7.91
C ILE A 55 3.61 -3.95 -8.57
N ILE A 56 4.03 -4.04 -9.83
CA ILE A 56 4.24 -2.88 -10.70
C ILE A 56 3.29 -3.04 -11.87
N ASP A 57 2.39 -2.07 -12.05
CA ASP A 57 1.42 -2.03 -13.14
C ASP A 57 1.65 -0.76 -13.95
N LEU A 58 1.69 -0.87 -15.27
CA LEU A 58 1.88 0.25 -16.19
C LEU A 58 0.59 0.44 -16.98
N PHE A 59 -0.06 1.58 -16.80
CA PHE A 59 -1.34 1.91 -17.42
C PHE A 59 -1.35 3.37 -17.88
N PRO A 60 -2.22 3.74 -18.83
CA PRO A 60 -2.38 5.13 -19.27
C PRO A 60 -2.88 6.02 -18.14
N SER A 61 -2.29 7.22 -17.97
CA SER A 61 -2.64 8.11 -16.86
C SER A 61 -4.13 8.45 -16.80
N GLU A 62 -4.79 8.59 -17.93
CA GLU A 62 -6.22 8.84 -18.04
C GLU A 62 -7.10 7.70 -17.49
N ALA A 63 -6.55 6.50 -17.34
CA ALA A 63 -7.24 5.33 -16.81
C ALA A 63 -7.11 5.18 -15.28
N GLU A 64 -6.43 6.11 -14.58
CA GLU A 64 -6.18 6.01 -13.13
C GLU A 64 -7.47 5.85 -12.32
N ALA A 65 -8.47 6.70 -12.59
CA ALA A 65 -9.75 6.69 -11.87
C ALA A 65 -10.55 5.39 -12.04
N SER A 66 -10.36 4.68 -13.17
CA SER A 66 -11.03 3.41 -13.46
C SER A 66 -10.13 2.20 -13.22
N HIS A 67 -8.89 2.40 -12.80
CA HIS A 67 -7.91 1.34 -12.62
C HIS A 67 -8.37 0.36 -11.55
N LYS A 68 -8.42 -0.93 -11.87
CA LYS A 68 -9.00 -2.00 -11.01
C LYS A 68 -8.44 -2.01 -9.58
N LEU A 69 -7.17 -1.65 -9.38
CA LEU A 69 -6.51 -1.65 -8.07
C LEU A 69 -6.75 -0.35 -7.28
N LEU A 70 -7.17 0.73 -7.94
CA LEU A 70 -7.28 2.07 -7.35
C LEU A 70 -8.74 2.54 -7.21
N ALA A 71 -9.60 2.19 -8.17
CA ALA A 71 -10.97 2.70 -8.29
C ALA A 71 -11.89 2.40 -7.10
N SER A 72 -11.56 1.39 -6.28
CA SER A 72 -12.36 1.01 -5.11
C SER A 72 -11.75 1.39 -3.77
N LEU A 73 -10.63 2.11 -3.78
CA LEU A 73 -9.96 2.56 -2.56
C LEU A 73 -10.85 3.53 -1.78
N GLY A 74 -10.77 3.42 -0.46
CA GLY A 74 -11.41 4.32 0.48
C GLY A 74 -10.71 5.67 0.56
N PRO A 75 -11.21 6.59 1.41
CA PRO A 75 -10.58 7.87 1.67
C PRO A 75 -9.19 7.71 2.26
N GLU A 76 -8.33 8.70 2.00
CA GLU A 76 -7.04 8.88 2.64
C GLU A 76 -7.26 9.36 4.09
N PRO A 77 -6.62 8.75 5.11
CA PRO A 77 -6.90 9.03 6.52
C PRO A 77 -6.54 10.44 7.02
N PHE A 78 -5.66 11.16 6.32
CA PHE A 78 -5.27 12.55 6.60
C PHE A 78 -6.07 13.58 5.80
N ASP A 79 -6.81 13.17 4.77
CA ASP A 79 -7.81 14.03 4.15
C ASP A 79 -8.96 14.31 5.13
N PRO A 80 -9.73 15.41 4.96
CA PRO A 80 -10.88 15.69 5.80
C PRO A 80 -11.94 14.57 5.73
N TRP A 81 -12.08 13.82 6.81
CA TRP A 81 -13.14 12.84 7.03
C TRP A 81 -13.54 12.80 8.50
N ASP A 82 -14.72 12.26 8.78
CA ASP A 82 -15.28 12.24 10.12
C ASP A 82 -15.96 10.90 10.46
N ALA A 83 -16.46 10.80 11.68
CA ALA A 83 -17.18 9.63 12.16
C ALA A 83 -18.46 9.35 11.37
N GLU A 84 -19.08 10.36 10.72
CA GLU A 84 -20.25 10.15 9.86
C GLU A 84 -19.86 9.44 8.56
N ALA A 85 -18.79 9.89 7.91
CA ALA A 85 -18.23 9.25 6.72
C ALA A 85 -17.82 7.80 6.98
N LEU A 86 -17.27 7.51 8.17
CA LEU A 86 -16.97 6.14 8.60
C LEU A 86 -18.24 5.34 8.87
N ALA A 87 -19.23 5.92 9.56
CA ALA A 87 -20.48 5.24 9.89
C ALA A 87 -21.23 4.74 8.64
N ILE A 88 -21.27 5.56 7.58
CA ILE A 88 -21.86 5.18 6.28
C ILE A 88 -21.21 3.90 5.74
N ARG A 89 -19.88 3.80 5.83
CA ARG A 89 -19.11 2.66 5.31
C ARG A 89 -19.23 1.40 6.18
N LEU A 90 -19.52 1.57 7.47
CA LEU A 90 -19.70 0.47 8.43
C LEU A 90 -21.16 -0.01 8.56
N GLN A 91 -22.13 0.72 8.00
CA GLN A 91 -23.55 0.44 8.18
C GLN A 91 -23.91 -0.99 7.73
N GLY A 92 -24.57 -1.74 8.62
CA GLY A 92 -25.00 -3.11 8.34
C GLY A 92 -23.88 -4.16 8.26
N ARG A 93 -22.60 -3.78 8.44
CA ARG A 93 -21.48 -4.73 8.38
C ARG A 93 -21.45 -5.63 9.62
N LYS A 94 -21.49 -6.94 9.37
CA LYS A 94 -21.39 -7.99 10.41
C LYS A 94 -19.94 -8.38 10.74
N THR A 95 -18.96 -7.87 10.01
CA THR A 95 -17.55 -8.12 10.27
C THR A 95 -17.07 -7.36 11.51
N SER A 96 -15.97 -7.82 12.10
CA SER A 96 -15.35 -7.11 13.22
C SER A 96 -14.79 -5.75 12.78
N ILE A 97 -14.78 -4.76 13.66
CA ILE A 97 -14.24 -3.43 13.39
C ILE A 97 -12.77 -3.47 12.98
N LYS A 98 -11.97 -4.37 13.54
CA LYS A 98 -10.58 -4.56 13.12
C LYS A 98 -10.48 -4.98 11.66
N LEU A 99 -11.27 -5.96 11.23
CA LEU A 99 -11.27 -6.40 9.84
C LEU A 99 -11.85 -5.32 8.91
N ALA A 100 -12.85 -4.56 9.37
CA ALA A 100 -13.39 -3.44 8.60
C ALA A 100 -12.35 -2.34 8.36
N LEU A 101 -11.55 -1.96 9.37
CA LEU A 101 -10.52 -0.93 9.20
C LEU A 101 -9.29 -1.42 8.41
N LEU A 102 -9.09 -2.73 8.27
CA LEU A 102 -8.07 -3.31 7.38
C LEU A 102 -8.53 -3.38 5.91
N ASP A 103 -9.83 -3.28 5.64
CA ASP A 103 -10.40 -3.23 4.30
C ASP A 103 -10.06 -1.88 3.66
N GLN A 104 -9.19 -1.90 2.64
CA GLN A 104 -8.71 -0.68 1.97
C GLN A 104 -9.83 0.09 1.23
N LYS A 105 -11.03 -0.50 1.10
CA LYS A 105 -12.23 0.20 0.60
C LYS A 105 -12.90 1.07 1.66
N ILE A 106 -12.62 0.82 2.94
CA ILE A 106 -13.14 1.61 4.07
C ILE A 106 -12.26 2.83 4.31
N VAL A 107 -10.94 2.61 4.37
CA VAL A 107 -9.91 3.63 4.56
C VAL A 107 -8.59 3.06 4.06
N VAL A 108 -7.83 3.83 3.29
CA VAL A 108 -6.53 3.36 2.77
C VAL A 108 -5.40 3.57 3.77
N GLY A 109 -4.31 2.82 3.61
CA GLY A 109 -3.05 3.07 4.31
C GLY A 109 -3.02 2.63 5.78
N VAL A 110 -4.17 2.30 6.37
CA VAL A 110 -4.24 1.85 7.77
C VAL A 110 -3.96 0.34 7.87
N GLY A 111 -2.70 0.01 8.14
CA GLY A 111 -2.26 -1.38 8.37
C GLY A 111 -2.54 -1.90 9.77
N ASN A 112 -2.19 -3.18 10.01
CA ASN A 112 -2.49 -3.88 11.27
C ASN A 112 -2.00 -3.16 12.53
N ILE A 113 -0.83 -2.50 12.48
CA ILE A 113 -0.29 -1.75 13.62
C ILE A 113 -1.24 -0.60 13.98
N TYR A 114 -1.51 0.30 13.03
CA TYR A 114 -2.35 1.47 13.27
C TYR A 114 -3.79 1.11 13.58
N VAL A 115 -4.36 0.06 12.97
CA VAL A 115 -5.71 -0.41 13.36
C VAL A 115 -5.73 -0.83 14.83
N CYS A 116 -4.73 -1.58 15.30
CA CYS A 116 -4.68 -2.01 16.69
C CYS A 116 -4.49 -0.83 17.65
N GLU A 117 -3.58 0.09 17.34
CA GLU A 117 -3.31 1.28 18.15
C GLU A 117 -4.53 2.21 18.21
N SER A 118 -5.18 2.48 17.08
CA SER A 118 -6.37 3.34 17.02
C SER A 118 -7.53 2.74 17.82
N LEU A 119 -7.77 1.43 17.70
CA LEU A 119 -8.82 0.74 18.47
C LEU A 119 -8.51 0.72 19.96
N HIS A 120 -7.25 0.52 20.34
CA HIS A 120 -6.81 0.59 21.72
C HIS A 120 -7.05 1.98 22.32
N ARG A 121 -6.59 3.04 21.64
CA ARG A 121 -6.77 4.44 22.05
C ARG A 121 -8.25 4.84 22.13
N ALA A 122 -9.09 4.31 21.24
CA ALA A 122 -10.53 4.55 21.25
C ALA A 122 -11.30 3.69 22.27
N GLY A 123 -10.65 2.73 22.95
CA GLY A 123 -11.33 1.81 23.87
C GLY A 123 -12.38 0.92 23.18
N ILE A 124 -12.14 0.56 21.92
CA ILE A 124 -13.02 -0.30 21.12
C ILE A 124 -12.39 -1.70 21.02
N SER A 125 -13.12 -2.72 21.49
CA SER A 125 -12.68 -4.10 21.29
C SER A 125 -12.55 -4.40 19.80
N PRO A 126 -11.44 -4.97 19.32
CA PRO A 126 -11.26 -5.30 17.90
C PRO A 126 -12.27 -6.32 17.39
N ARG A 127 -12.92 -7.07 18.30
CA ARG A 127 -13.96 -8.05 18.00
C ARG A 127 -15.36 -7.44 17.89
N THR A 128 -15.53 -6.15 18.19
CA THR A 128 -16.82 -5.46 18.08
C THR A 128 -17.30 -5.55 16.64
N GLU A 129 -18.53 -5.98 16.42
CA GLU A 129 -19.17 -5.95 15.10
C GLU A 129 -19.29 -4.50 14.62
N ALA A 130 -18.72 -4.19 13.45
CA ALA A 130 -18.61 -2.82 12.94
C ALA A 130 -19.97 -2.11 12.85
N GLY A 131 -21.00 -2.81 12.37
CA GLY A 131 -22.35 -2.27 12.26
C GLY A 131 -22.99 -1.90 13.60
N ARG A 132 -22.51 -2.43 14.74
CA ARG A 132 -23.00 -2.04 16.08
C ARG A 132 -22.51 -0.67 16.53
N LEU A 133 -21.48 -0.14 15.88
CA LEU A 133 -20.96 1.21 16.12
C LEU A 133 -21.77 2.27 15.35
N VAL A 134 -22.76 1.84 14.56
CA VAL A 134 -23.63 2.68 13.74
C VAL A 134 -25.07 2.55 14.23
N ARG A 135 -25.79 3.66 14.36
CA ARG A 135 -27.20 3.70 14.74
C ARG A 135 -28.09 3.29 13.55
N LYS A 136 -29.35 2.94 13.84
CA LYS A 136 -30.33 2.59 12.79
C LYS A 136 -30.54 3.71 11.74
N ASN A 137 -30.35 4.97 12.14
CA ASN A 137 -30.45 6.14 11.25
C ASN A 137 -29.14 6.47 10.50
N GLY A 138 -28.16 5.55 10.49
CA GLY A 138 -26.88 5.71 9.78
C GLY A 138 -25.83 6.57 10.50
N ARG A 139 -26.19 7.23 11.61
CA ARG A 139 -25.25 8.07 12.36
C ARG A 139 -24.31 7.26 13.26
N PRO A 140 -23.11 7.78 13.56
CA PRO A 140 -22.20 7.14 14.52
C PRO A 140 -22.83 7.04 15.93
N THR A 141 -22.48 5.97 16.64
CA THR A 141 -22.67 5.92 18.09
C THR A 141 -21.66 6.84 18.79
N LYS A 142 -21.83 7.12 20.09
CA LYS A 142 -20.80 7.89 20.83
C LYS A 142 -19.44 7.18 20.92
N ARG A 143 -19.38 5.89 20.60
CA ARG A 143 -18.16 5.08 20.64
C ARG A 143 -17.42 5.07 19.31
N LEU A 144 -18.07 5.48 18.22
CA LEU A 144 -17.45 5.62 16.90
C LEU A 144 -16.94 7.05 16.74
#